data_AF-A0A933GQN7-F1
#
_entry.id   AF-A0A933GQN7-F1
#
_cell.length_a   1.000
_cell.length_b   1.000
_cell.length_c   1.000
_cell.angle_alpha   90.00
_cell.angle_beta   90.00
_cell.angle_gamma   90.00
#
_symmetry.space_group_name_H-M   'P 1'
#
loop_
_entity.id
_entity.type
_entity.pdbx_description
1 polymer ?
#
loop_
_entity_poly.entity_id
_entity_poly.type
_entity_poly.pdbx_seq_one_letter_code
_entity_poly.pdbx_strand_id
1 'polypeptide(L)'
;MLSMCCAAGAAYFLYGFTLVGITGGLRGALRLRLREGAHPLMSAEAAAWGISIALRSPVSITFLSFLLLTPFAPLFYRLMGARIGRDVQINTKSCADPLLLEIGEGSVIGGHATIVSHAFEHHQLVLKKVKIGARVVVGLNAVILPGVEVGDGATIAAGAVVPKNTCIAPGSVYFGALPHRHIIPQHVEVQQREASLPPPEMMETWR
;
A
#
# COMPACT_ATOMS: atom_id res chain seq x y z
N MET A 1 -36.26 -15.80 11.03
CA MET A 1 -34.80 -15.93 10.86
C MET A 1 -34.21 -14.91 9.89
N LEU A 2 -34.69 -14.79 8.64
CA LEU A 2 -34.15 -13.85 7.64
C LEU A 2 -34.09 -12.38 8.11
N SER A 3 -35.16 -11.88 8.75
CA SER A 3 -35.20 -10.51 9.28
C SER A 3 -34.12 -10.22 10.34
N MET A 4 -33.73 -11.23 11.13
CA MET A 4 -32.69 -11.06 12.15
C MET A 4 -31.30 -10.99 11.51
N CYS A 5 -31.05 -11.78 10.45
CA CYS A 5 -29.80 -11.73 9.70
C CYS A 5 -29.59 -10.37 9.02
N CYS A 6 -30.64 -9.82 8.39
CA CYS A 6 -30.59 -8.50 7.78
C CYS A 6 -30.34 -7.39 8.81
N ALA A 7 -31.00 -7.47 9.97
CA ALA A 7 -30.79 -6.51 11.06
C ALA A 7 -29.36 -6.54 11.60
N ALA A 8 -28.78 -7.74 11.81
CA ALA A 8 -27.40 -7.88 12.25
C ALA A 8 -26.39 -7.31 11.24
N GLY A 9 -26.61 -7.55 9.94
CA GLY A 9 -25.80 -6.95 8.88
C GLY A 9 -25.85 -5.43 8.89
N ALA A 10 -27.05 -4.85 8.91
CA ALA A 10 -27.23 -3.39 8.96
C ALA A 10 -26.56 -2.76 10.20
N ALA A 11 -26.71 -3.39 11.37
CA ALA A 11 -26.07 -2.94 12.60
C ALA A 11 -24.53 -2.94 12.50
N TYR A 12 -23.95 -3.96 11.86
CA TYR A 12 -22.51 -4.04 11.65
C TYR A 12 -21.97 -2.95 10.72
N PHE A 13 -22.67 -2.66 9.62
CA PHE A 13 -22.30 -1.55 8.73
C PHE A 13 -22.43 -0.19 9.44
N LEU A 14 -23.50 0.01 10.21
CA LEU A 14 -23.68 1.22 11.02
C LEU A 14 -22.53 1.40 12.02
N TYR A 15 -22.15 0.33 12.73
CA TYR A 15 -20.98 0.31 13.61
C TYR A 15 -19.70 0.69 12.84
N GLY A 16 -19.47 0.09 11.68
CA GLY A 16 -18.29 0.34 10.87
C GLY A 16 -18.15 1.78 10.39
N PHE A 17 -19.22 2.35 9.81
CA PHE A 17 -19.22 3.76 9.38
C PHE A 17 -19.09 4.73 10.55
N THR A 18 -19.72 4.42 11.69
CA THR A 18 -19.58 5.22 12.91
C THR A 18 -18.13 5.19 13.40
N LEU A 19 -17.47 4.04 13.38
CA LEU A 19 -16.07 3.89 13.78
C LEU A 19 -15.12 4.66 12.84
N VAL A 20 -15.37 4.63 11.52
CA VAL A 20 -14.65 5.46 10.54
C VAL A 20 -14.81 6.95 10.85
N GLY A 21 -16.03 7.39 11.15
CA GLY A 21 -16.32 8.77 11.51
C GLY A 21 -15.61 9.21 12.80
N ILE A 22 -15.71 8.40 13.86
CA ILE A 22 -15.08 8.67 15.17
C ILE A 22 -13.56 8.74 15.04
N THR A 23 -12.93 7.75 14.39
CA THR A 23 -11.47 7.73 14.25
C THR A 23 -10.96 8.90 13.39
N GLY A 24 -11.65 9.21 12.28
CA GLY A 24 -11.38 10.38 11.45
C GLY A 24 -11.51 11.70 12.21
N GLY A 25 -12.60 11.86 12.95
CA GLY A 25 -12.85 13.03 13.79
C GLY A 25 -11.80 13.18 14.89
N LEU A 26 -11.48 12.10 15.61
CA LEU A 26 -10.50 12.11 16.69
C LEU A 26 -9.10 12.41 16.18
N ARG A 27 -8.69 11.85 15.05
CA ARG A 27 -7.44 12.21 14.37
C ARG A 27 -7.42 13.70 14.03
N GLY A 28 -8.51 14.23 13.45
CA GLY A 28 -8.64 15.65 13.10
C GLY A 28 -8.55 16.58 14.32
N ALA A 29 -9.17 16.18 15.43
CA ALA A 29 -9.13 16.91 16.70
C ALA A 29 -7.73 16.91 17.33
N LEU A 30 -7.04 15.76 17.32
CA LEU A 30 -5.69 15.62 17.89
C LEU A 30 -4.60 16.30 17.05
N ARG A 31 -4.89 16.70 15.81
CA ARG A 31 -3.98 17.42 14.89
C ARG A 31 -2.56 16.83 14.86
N LEU A 32 -2.45 15.50 14.94
CA LEU A 32 -1.17 14.80 14.99
C LEU A 32 -0.34 15.13 13.75
N ARG A 33 0.92 15.50 13.97
CA ARG A 33 1.89 15.77 12.91
C ARG A 33 3.10 14.90 13.14
N LEU A 34 3.46 14.11 12.13
CA LEU A 34 4.71 13.35 12.11
C LEU A 34 5.73 14.12 11.28
N ARG A 35 6.91 14.32 11.86
CA ARG A 35 8.05 14.94 11.19
C ARG A 35 8.95 13.84 10.65
N GLU A 36 9.43 14.02 9.42
CA GLU A 36 10.45 13.14 8.86
C GLU A 36 11.75 13.27 9.66
N GLY A 37 12.44 12.16 9.85
CA GLY A 37 13.68 12.11 10.63
C GLY A 37 13.80 10.87 11.49
N ALA A 38 14.96 10.72 12.13
CA ALA A 38 15.21 9.70 13.14
C ALA A 38 14.89 10.27 14.52
N HIS A 39 13.93 9.66 15.21
CA HIS A 39 13.45 10.09 16.53
C HIS A 39 13.75 9.03 17.57
N PRO A 40 14.20 9.38 18.79
CA PRO A 40 14.33 8.42 19.88
C PRO A 40 12.99 7.72 20.19
N LEU A 41 13.02 6.46 20.65
CA LEU A 41 11.78 5.71 20.96
C LEU A 41 10.92 6.34 22.06
N MET A 42 11.53 7.09 22.98
CA MET A 42 10.84 7.79 24.07
C MET A 42 10.54 9.26 23.73
N SER A 43 10.46 9.60 22.44
CA SER A 43 10.12 10.95 21.97
C SER A 43 8.62 11.19 21.84
N ALA A 44 8.23 12.46 21.80
CA ALA A 44 6.85 12.86 21.51
C ALA A 44 6.41 12.40 20.10
N GLU A 45 7.33 12.36 19.14
CA GLU A 45 7.09 11.87 17.78
C GLU A 45 6.78 10.38 17.76
N ALA A 46 7.51 9.57 18.53
CA ALA A 46 7.23 8.15 18.69
C ALA A 46 5.87 7.91 19.36
N ALA A 47 5.52 8.71 20.37
CA ALA A 47 4.18 8.66 20.97
C ALA A 47 3.08 9.06 19.97
N ALA A 48 3.26 10.15 19.23
CA ALA A 48 2.32 10.61 18.21
C ALA A 48 2.13 9.56 17.09
N TRP A 49 3.22 8.90 16.68
CA TRP A 49 3.19 7.78 15.74
C TRP A 49 2.39 6.61 16.31
N GLY A 50 2.67 6.21 17.55
CA GLY A 50 1.92 5.14 18.23
C GLY A 50 0.43 5.43 18.35
N ILE A 51 0.06 6.68 18.71
CA ILE A 51 -1.34 7.13 18.73
C ILE A 51 -1.96 7.04 17.34
N SER A 52 -1.25 7.46 16.29
CA SER A 52 -1.76 7.39 14.91
C SER A 52 -2.07 5.94 14.48
N ILE A 53 -1.24 4.98 14.89
CA ILE A 53 -1.49 3.55 14.66
C ILE A 53 -2.69 3.09 15.49
N ALA A 54 -2.75 3.45 16.77
CA ALA A 54 -3.84 3.06 17.66
C ALA A 54 -5.20 3.56 17.17
N LEU A 55 -5.28 4.77 16.59
CA LEU A 55 -6.50 5.32 16.01
C LEU A 55 -6.96 4.54 14.76
N ARG A 56 -6.02 4.09 13.93
CA ARG A 56 -6.31 3.37 12.67
C ARG A 56 -6.67 1.91 12.89
N SER A 57 -6.07 1.26 13.89
CA SER A 57 -6.15 -0.19 14.11
C SER A 57 -7.57 -0.76 14.26
N PRO A 58 -8.49 -0.16 15.05
CA PRO A 58 -9.85 -0.69 15.22
C PRO A 58 -10.61 -0.84 13.90
N VAL A 59 -10.55 0.18 13.03
CA VAL A 59 -11.17 0.15 11.70
C VAL A 59 -10.49 -0.89 10.82
N SER A 60 -9.16 -0.97 10.86
CA SER A 60 -8.37 -1.88 10.01
C SER A 60 -8.67 -3.35 10.31
N ILE A 61 -8.83 -3.70 11.59
CA ILE A 61 -9.09 -5.07 12.04
C ILE A 61 -10.54 -5.47 11.75
N THR A 62 -11.49 -4.60 12.08
CA THR A 62 -12.91 -4.96 12.03
C THR A 62 -13.52 -4.71 10.65
N PHE A 63 -13.50 -3.46 10.16
CA PHE A 63 -14.40 -3.02 9.10
C PHE A 63 -13.73 -2.73 7.75
N LEU A 64 -12.43 -2.45 7.73
CA LEU A 64 -11.73 -1.96 6.54
C LEU A 64 -11.81 -2.93 5.34
N SER A 65 -11.95 -4.24 5.58
CA SER A 65 -12.13 -5.25 4.51
C SER A 65 -13.27 -4.89 3.56
N PHE A 66 -14.36 -4.34 4.09
CA PHE A 66 -15.56 -4.00 3.33
C PHE A 66 -15.40 -2.70 2.54
N LEU A 67 -14.39 -1.88 2.86
CA LEU A 67 -14.11 -0.63 2.17
C LEU A 67 -13.10 -0.78 1.04
N LEU A 68 -12.31 -1.86 1.03
CA LEU A 68 -11.31 -2.11 -0.02
C LEU A 68 -11.98 -2.17 -1.40
N LEU A 69 -11.26 -1.72 -2.43
CA LEU A 69 -11.76 -1.62 -3.81
C LEU A 69 -12.98 -0.70 -4.02
N THR A 70 -13.45 -0.02 -2.97
CA THR A 70 -14.51 1.01 -3.06
C THR A 70 -13.89 2.40 -2.96
N PRO A 71 -14.59 3.47 -3.39
CA PRO A 71 -14.14 4.85 -3.18
C PRO A 71 -14.02 5.23 -1.68
N PHE A 72 -14.57 4.42 -0.77
CA PHE A 72 -14.50 4.66 0.68
C PHE A 72 -13.13 4.36 1.28
N ALA A 73 -12.34 3.43 0.73
CA ALA A 73 -11.00 3.16 1.23
C ALA A 73 -10.06 4.38 1.08
N PRO A 74 -9.92 5.00 -0.11
CA PRO A 74 -9.19 6.26 -0.26
C PRO A 74 -9.71 7.36 0.67
N LEU A 75 -11.03 7.47 0.86
CA LEU A 75 -11.62 8.45 1.76
C LEU A 75 -11.18 8.24 3.21
N PHE A 76 -11.24 7.00 3.72
CA PHE A 76 -10.78 6.66 5.06
C PHE A 76 -9.31 7.03 5.27
N TYR A 77 -8.44 6.68 4.33
CA TYR A 77 -7.01 7.01 4.44
C TYR A 77 -6.74 8.52 4.36
N ARG A 78 -7.52 9.29 3.58
CA ARG A 78 -7.48 10.76 3.60
C ARG A 78 -7.89 11.32 4.95
N LEU A 79 -8.95 10.78 5.57
CA LEU A 79 -9.36 11.17 6.92
C LEU A 79 -8.22 10.90 7.92
N MET A 80 -7.52 9.77 7.79
CA MET A 80 -6.34 9.42 8.59
C MET A 80 -5.09 10.26 8.28
N GLY A 81 -5.09 11.02 7.18
CA GLY A 81 -4.06 12.00 6.86
C GLY A 81 -3.23 11.76 5.62
N ALA A 82 -3.50 10.68 4.88
CA ALA A 82 -2.83 10.44 3.60
C ALA A 82 -3.26 11.45 2.54
N ARG A 83 -2.32 11.80 1.66
CA ARG A 83 -2.61 12.61 0.47
C ARG A 83 -2.89 11.66 -0.69
N ILE A 84 -4.15 11.45 -1.01
CA ILE A 84 -4.56 10.49 -2.03
C ILE A 84 -5.29 11.23 -3.16
N GLY A 85 -4.79 11.11 -4.39
CA GLY A 85 -5.37 11.68 -5.61
C GLY A 85 -6.73 11.07 -5.99
N ARG A 86 -7.37 11.59 -7.03
CA ARG A 86 -8.65 11.06 -7.54
C ARG A 86 -8.46 9.66 -8.14
N ASP A 87 -9.55 8.90 -8.21
CA ASP A 87 -9.60 7.58 -8.87
C ASP A 87 -8.53 6.57 -8.43
N VAL A 88 -8.04 6.72 -7.20
CA VAL A 88 -7.12 5.77 -6.59
C VAL A 88 -7.89 4.57 -6.07
N GLN A 89 -7.41 3.36 -6.38
CA GLN A 89 -7.96 2.13 -5.84
C GLN A 89 -7.01 1.53 -4.82
N ILE A 90 -7.53 1.18 -3.64
CA ILE A 90 -6.74 0.58 -2.56
C ILE A 90 -7.33 -0.78 -2.22
N ASN A 91 -6.56 -1.84 -2.43
CA ASN A 91 -6.94 -3.22 -2.13
C ASN A 91 -6.16 -3.80 -0.94
N THR A 92 -5.53 -2.96 -0.12
CA THR A 92 -4.74 -3.41 1.03
C THR A 92 -5.15 -2.67 2.29
N LYS A 93 -5.00 -3.34 3.43
CA LYS A 93 -5.12 -2.75 4.77
C LYS A 93 -3.77 -2.26 5.30
N SER A 94 -2.68 -2.70 4.67
CA SER A 94 -1.31 -2.57 5.17
C SER A 94 -0.65 -1.25 4.76
N CYS A 95 -1.41 -0.15 4.77
CA CYS A 95 -0.87 1.21 4.73
C CYS A 95 -0.64 1.66 6.17
N ALA A 96 0.60 1.50 6.66
CA ALA A 96 0.90 1.60 8.07
C ALA A 96 0.75 3.03 8.62
N ASP A 97 1.26 4.01 7.88
CA ASP A 97 1.42 5.40 8.34
C ASP A 97 0.77 6.40 7.37
N PRO A 98 -0.56 6.58 7.39
CA PRO A 98 -1.25 7.46 6.46
C PRO A 98 -0.72 8.90 6.48
N LEU A 99 -0.29 9.42 7.63
CA LEU A 99 0.25 10.79 7.77
C LEU A 99 1.52 11.06 6.93
N LEU A 100 2.22 10.02 6.50
CA LEU A 100 3.46 10.10 5.73
C LEU A 100 3.30 9.50 4.32
N LEU A 101 2.06 9.22 3.90
CA LEU A 101 1.74 8.55 2.65
C LEU A 101 1.14 9.52 1.64
N GLU A 102 1.72 9.54 0.45
CA GLU A 102 1.20 10.27 -0.71
C GLU A 102 0.99 9.30 -1.88
N ILE A 103 -0.18 9.37 -2.52
CA ILE A 103 -0.56 8.55 -3.68
C ILE A 103 -1.18 9.45 -4.73
N GLY A 104 -0.61 9.47 -5.94
CA GLY A 104 -1.10 10.24 -7.08
C GLY A 104 -2.39 9.69 -7.68
N GLU A 105 -3.01 10.50 -8.53
CA GLU A 105 -4.29 10.20 -9.19
C GLU A 105 -4.21 8.97 -10.11
N GLY A 106 -5.28 8.17 -10.13
CA GLY A 106 -5.41 6.99 -11.00
C GLY A 106 -4.51 5.82 -10.64
N SER A 107 -3.85 5.85 -9.48
CA SER A 107 -2.96 4.78 -9.03
C SER A 107 -3.74 3.61 -8.39
N VAL A 108 -3.23 2.40 -8.56
CA VAL A 108 -3.84 1.16 -8.06
C VAL A 108 -2.89 0.48 -7.09
N ILE A 109 -3.35 0.25 -5.86
CA ILE A 109 -2.61 -0.47 -4.83
C ILE A 109 -3.15 -1.89 -4.72
N GLY A 110 -2.31 -2.85 -5.09
CA GLY A 110 -2.62 -4.27 -5.11
C GLY A 110 -2.94 -4.86 -3.74
N GLY A 111 -3.62 -6.01 -3.77
CA GLY A 111 -3.99 -6.75 -2.56
C GLY A 111 -2.78 -7.13 -1.72
N HIS A 112 -2.91 -7.02 -0.40
CA HIS A 112 -1.84 -7.35 0.56
C HIS A 112 -0.51 -6.60 0.34
N ALA A 113 -0.47 -5.58 -0.52
CA ALA A 113 0.68 -4.71 -0.64
C ALA A 113 0.93 -4.00 0.70
N THR A 114 2.17 -3.95 1.13
CA THR A 114 2.55 -3.40 2.43
C THR A 114 3.32 -2.11 2.21
N ILE A 115 2.76 -0.99 2.66
CA ILE A 115 3.35 0.33 2.52
C ILE A 115 3.67 0.85 3.92
N VAL A 116 4.96 1.00 4.20
CA VAL A 116 5.45 1.36 5.53
C VAL A 116 6.34 2.60 5.41
N SER A 117 6.03 3.63 6.20
CA SER A 117 6.78 4.90 6.25
C SER A 117 7.59 5.05 7.53
N HIS A 118 7.68 4.00 8.35
CA HIS A 118 8.52 3.92 9.53
C HIS A 118 9.49 2.74 9.49
N ALA A 119 10.64 2.86 10.14
CA ALA A 119 11.54 1.75 10.42
C ALA A 119 12.10 1.89 11.84
N PHE A 120 12.33 0.76 12.50
CA PHE A 120 13.05 0.72 13.76
C PHE A 120 14.52 0.39 13.47
N GLU A 121 15.40 1.36 13.70
CA GLU A 121 16.82 1.25 13.41
C GLU A 121 17.60 1.88 14.55
N HIS A 122 18.66 1.21 15.03
CA HIS A 122 19.58 1.77 16.03
C HIS A 122 18.87 2.37 17.27
N HIS A 123 17.81 1.71 17.78
CA HIS A 123 16.96 2.21 18.88
C HIS A 123 16.26 3.55 18.60
N GLN A 124 16.04 3.87 17.34
CA GLN A 124 15.32 5.05 16.88
C GLN A 124 14.18 4.65 15.95
N LEU A 125 13.12 5.44 16.00
CA LEU A 125 12.02 5.43 15.04
C LEU A 125 12.41 6.35 13.87
N VAL A 126 12.73 5.75 12.73
CA VAL A 126 13.02 6.45 11.48
C VAL A 126 11.71 6.64 10.73
N LEU A 127 11.27 7.89 10.60
CA LEU A 127 10.08 8.26 9.83
C LEU A 127 10.49 8.90 8.51
N LYS A 128 10.04 8.32 7.40
CA LYS A 128 10.25 8.88 6.05
C LYS A 128 9.02 8.71 5.20
N LYS A 129 8.66 9.77 4.49
CA LYS A 129 7.49 9.73 3.59
C LYS A 129 7.67 8.70 2.49
N VAL A 130 6.55 8.10 2.10
CA VAL A 130 6.45 7.30 0.89
C VAL A 130 5.58 8.06 -0.10
N LYS A 131 6.14 8.32 -1.28
CA LYS A 131 5.45 9.02 -2.36
C LYS A 131 5.23 8.08 -3.53
N ILE A 132 3.98 7.88 -3.89
CA ILE A 132 3.57 7.12 -5.06
C ILE A 132 3.00 8.12 -6.07
N GLY A 133 3.56 8.17 -7.28
CA GLY A 133 3.12 9.04 -8.35
C GLY A 133 1.71 8.75 -8.87
N ALA A 134 1.33 9.43 -9.95
CA ALA A 134 0.07 9.24 -10.65
C ALA A 134 0.13 8.03 -11.60
N ARG A 135 -1.01 7.33 -11.76
CA ARG A 135 -1.17 6.17 -12.65
C ARG A 135 -0.15 5.05 -12.38
N VAL A 136 0.25 4.89 -11.11
CA VAL A 136 1.17 3.84 -10.68
C VAL A 136 0.39 2.57 -10.36
N VAL A 137 0.92 1.42 -10.76
CA VAL A 137 0.40 0.11 -10.37
C VAL A 137 1.33 -0.53 -9.35
N VAL A 138 0.85 -0.74 -8.13
CA VAL A 138 1.56 -1.52 -7.10
C VAL A 138 1.02 -2.94 -7.11
N GLY A 139 1.88 -3.92 -7.39
CA GLY A 139 1.49 -5.33 -7.49
C GLY A 139 1.03 -5.95 -6.17
N LEU A 140 0.34 -7.08 -6.28
CA LEU A 140 -0.09 -7.90 -5.13
C LEU A 140 1.13 -8.28 -4.26
N ASN A 141 1.00 -8.23 -2.94
CA ASN A 141 2.06 -8.58 -1.98
C ASN A 141 3.37 -7.76 -2.13
N ALA A 142 3.38 -6.66 -2.88
CA ALA A 142 4.55 -5.80 -2.97
C ALA A 142 4.81 -5.10 -1.63
N VAL A 143 6.08 -4.89 -1.28
CA VAL A 143 6.50 -4.22 -0.05
C VAL A 143 7.22 -2.93 -0.42
N ILE A 144 6.70 -1.80 0.05
CA ILE A 144 7.27 -0.47 -0.14
C ILE A 144 7.78 0.03 1.22
N LEU A 145 9.10 0.22 1.29
CA LEU A 145 9.79 0.64 2.52
C LEU A 145 9.89 2.17 2.66
N PRO A 146 10.29 2.68 3.85
CA PRO A 146 10.33 4.11 4.11
C PRO A 146 11.24 4.91 3.16
N GLY A 147 10.80 6.10 2.78
CA GLY A 147 11.57 7.01 1.91
C GLY A 147 11.50 6.66 0.42
N VAL A 148 10.68 5.69 0.01
CA VAL A 148 10.52 5.35 -1.41
C VAL A 148 9.74 6.44 -2.14
N GLU A 149 10.22 6.80 -3.32
CA GLU A 149 9.55 7.67 -4.27
C GLU A 149 9.33 6.92 -5.59
N VAL A 150 8.07 6.77 -6.00
CA VAL A 150 7.69 6.08 -7.25
C VAL A 150 7.23 7.11 -8.26
N GLY A 151 7.91 7.19 -9.40
CA GLY A 151 7.55 8.09 -10.50
C GLY A 151 6.23 7.71 -11.18
N ASP A 152 5.64 8.68 -11.86
CA ASP A 152 4.35 8.51 -12.54
C ASP A 152 4.37 7.39 -13.59
N GLY A 153 3.28 6.65 -13.72
CA GLY A 153 3.14 5.56 -14.71
C GLY A 153 4.02 4.33 -14.44
N ALA A 154 4.77 4.31 -13.34
CA ALA A 154 5.60 3.16 -12.99
C ALA A 154 4.75 1.96 -12.55
N THR A 155 5.30 0.76 -12.68
CA THR A 155 4.67 -0.48 -12.23
C THR A 155 5.61 -1.21 -11.27
N ILE A 156 5.12 -1.53 -10.08
CA ILE A 156 5.82 -2.38 -9.11
C ILE A 156 5.28 -3.80 -9.27
N ALA A 157 6.14 -4.75 -9.60
CA ALA A 157 5.75 -6.14 -9.79
C ALA A 157 5.16 -6.75 -8.52
N ALA A 158 4.30 -7.76 -8.68
CA ALA A 158 3.76 -8.52 -7.57
C ALA A 158 4.91 -9.19 -6.78
N GLY A 159 4.84 -9.12 -5.45
CA GLY A 159 5.85 -9.66 -4.54
C GLY A 159 7.19 -8.90 -4.54
N ALA A 160 7.30 -7.78 -5.26
CA ALA A 160 8.54 -7.00 -5.26
C ALA A 160 8.74 -6.28 -3.92
N VAL A 161 9.99 -6.18 -3.49
CA VAL A 161 10.40 -5.42 -2.30
C VAL A 161 11.20 -4.22 -2.76
N VAL A 162 10.67 -3.02 -2.51
CA VAL A 162 11.34 -1.77 -2.83
C VAL A 162 12.15 -1.31 -1.60
N PRO A 163 13.50 -1.27 -1.69
CA PRO A 163 14.36 -0.86 -0.58
C PRO A 163 14.08 0.57 -0.12
N LYS A 164 14.46 0.87 1.12
CA LYS A 164 14.37 2.22 1.70
C LYS A 164 15.08 3.24 0.81
N ASN A 165 14.54 4.45 0.74
CA ASN A 165 15.13 5.57 -0.02
C ASN A 165 15.36 5.28 -1.51
N THR A 166 14.59 4.37 -2.10
CA THR A 166 14.68 4.07 -3.54
C THR A 166 13.81 5.02 -4.34
N CYS A 167 14.39 5.60 -5.38
CA CYS A 167 13.65 6.36 -6.39
C CYS A 167 13.42 5.47 -7.63
N ILE A 168 12.16 5.28 -8.00
CA ILE A 168 11.75 4.52 -9.18
C ILE A 168 11.39 5.51 -10.28
N ALA A 169 12.01 5.35 -11.44
CA ALA A 169 11.83 6.26 -12.56
C ALA A 169 10.38 6.22 -13.09
N PRO A 170 9.83 7.35 -13.59
CA PRO A 170 8.55 7.35 -14.27
C PRO A 170 8.49 6.35 -15.44
N GLY A 171 7.34 5.71 -15.65
CA GLY A 171 7.14 4.74 -16.73
C GLY A 171 8.04 3.50 -16.68
N SER A 172 8.68 3.22 -15.55
CA SER A 172 9.53 2.03 -15.39
C SER A 172 8.81 0.88 -14.72
N VAL A 173 9.28 -0.35 -14.95
CA VAL A 173 8.82 -1.52 -14.21
C VAL A 173 9.89 -1.92 -13.21
N TYR A 174 9.51 -1.95 -11.93
CA TYR A 174 10.35 -2.42 -10.84
C TYR A 174 9.98 -3.86 -10.48
N PHE A 175 10.97 -4.75 -10.47
CA PHE A 175 10.82 -6.13 -10.04
C PHE A 175 12.04 -6.55 -9.21
N GLY A 176 11.84 -7.49 -8.29
CA GLY A 176 12.89 -8.02 -7.42
C GLY A 176 12.47 -8.09 -5.96
N ALA A 177 12.83 -9.20 -5.30
CA ALA A 177 12.56 -9.46 -3.87
C ALA A 177 13.80 -9.25 -2.98
N LEU A 178 14.94 -8.87 -3.59
CA LEU A 178 16.27 -8.75 -2.99
C LEU A 178 16.99 -7.52 -3.58
N PRO A 179 18.03 -6.94 -2.94
CA PRO A 179 18.66 -5.67 -3.35
C PRO A 179 19.37 -5.69 -4.71
N HIS A 180 19.25 -6.76 -5.49
CA HIS A 180 19.81 -6.88 -6.83
C HIS A 180 18.86 -6.25 -7.84
N ARG A 181 19.18 -4.99 -8.15
CA ARG A 181 18.46 -4.02 -8.97
C ARG A 181 18.40 -4.46 -10.43
N HIS A 182 17.22 -4.79 -10.93
CA HIS A 182 16.93 -4.77 -12.36
C HIS A 182 15.75 -3.83 -12.61
N ILE A 183 16.00 -2.71 -13.29
CA ILE A 183 14.99 -1.74 -13.72
C ILE A 183 14.91 -1.89 -15.24
N ILE A 184 13.77 -2.35 -15.76
CA ILE A 184 13.55 -2.47 -17.21
C ILE A 184 12.62 -1.32 -17.65
N PRO A 185 12.97 -0.54 -18.69
CA PRO A 185 12.06 0.42 -19.30
C PRO A 185 10.91 -0.29 -20.05
N GLN A 186 9.70 0.30 -20.03
CA GLN A 186 8.46 -0.33 -20.51
C GLN A 186 8.43 -0.71 -22.01
N HIS A 187 9.31 -0.17 -22.86
CA HIS A 187 9.43 -0.62 -24.25
C HIS A 187 10.37 -1.82 -24.35
N VAL A 188 9.84 -3.02 -24.13
CA VAL A 188 10.47 -4.26 -24.60
C VAL A 188 9.60 -4.80 -25.74
N GLU A 189 10.13 -4.75 -26.96
CA GLU A 189 9.58 -5.46 -28.11
C GLU A 189 9.57 -6.96 -27.77
N VAL A 190 8.38 -7.52 -27.56
CA VAL A 190 8.22 -8.95 -27.30
C VAL A 190 8.45 -9.69 -28.62
N GLN A 191 9.69 -10.08 -28.87
CA GLN A 191 10.03 -10.96 -29.98
C GLN A 191 9.54 -12.37 -29.61
N GLN A 192 8.32 -12.70 -30.05
CA GLN A 192 7.78 -14.06 -29.92
C GLN A 192 8.69 -15.00 -30.72
N ARG A 193 9.60 -15.72 -30.04
CA ARG A 193 10.23 -16.90 -30.64
C ARG A 193 9.18 -18.00 -30.69
N GLU A 194 8.68 -18.25 -31.89
CA GLU A 194 7.88 -19.43 -32.20
C GLU A 194 8.69 -20.67 -31.78
N ALA A 195 8.22 -21.38 -30.75
CA ALA A 195 8.88 -22.59 -30.28
C ALA A 195 8.72 -23.67 -31.35
N SER A 196 9.77 -23.93 -32.12
CA SER A 196 9.82 -25.07 -33.03
C SER A 196 9.63 -26.35 -32.21
N LEU A 197 8.59 -27.12 -32.53
CA LEU A 197 8.32 -28.42 -31.90
C LEU A 197 9.57 -29.31 -31.96
N PRO A 198 9.88 -30.06 -30.88
CA PRO A 198 11.02 -30.99 -30.89
C PRO A 198 10.82 -32.10 -31.93
N PRO A 199 11.92 -32.67 -32.46
CA PRO A 199 11.85 -33.70 -33.51
C PRO A 199 10.98 -34.90 -33.11
N PRO A 200 10.29 -35.55 -34.06
CA PRO A 200 9.36 -36.66 -33.78
C PRO A 200 9.99 -37.83 -32.99
N GLU A 201 11.30 -38.04 -33.11
CA GLU A 201 12.05 -39.08 -32.40
C GLU A 201 11.98 -38.96 -30.87
N MET A 202 11.77 -37.74 -30.34
CA MET A 202 11.68 -37.50 -28.89
C MET A 202 10.29 -37.85 -28.30
N MET A 203 9.30 -38.18 -29.14
CA MET A 203 7.94 -38.53 -28.69
C MET A 203 7.74 -40.04 -28.49
N GLU A 204 8.65 -40.89 -28.99
CA GLU A 204 8.54 -42.36 -28.86
C GLU A 204 9.10 -42.91 -27.55
N THR A 205 9.85 -42.12 -26.78
CA THR A 205 10.44 -42.54 -25.49
C THR A 205 9.46 -42.54 -24.31
N TRP A 206 8.19 -42.19 -24.54
CA TRP A 206 7.12 -42.16 -23.53
C TRP A 206 6.00 -43.17 -23.83
N ARG A 207 6.35 -44.38 -24.27
CA ARG A 207 5.44 -45.55 -24.28
C ARG A 207 5.94 -46.64 -23.36
#